data_AF-A0A4Y8UYK5-F1
#
_entry.id   AF-A0A4Y8UYK5-F1
#
_cell.length_a   1.000
_cell.length_b   1.000
_cell.length_c   1.000
_cell.angle_alpha   90.00
_cell.angle_beta   90.00
_cell.angle_gamma   90.00
#
_symmetry.space_group_name_H-M   'P 1'
#
loop_
_entity.id
_entity.type
_entity.pdbx_description
1 polymer ?
#
loop_
_entity_poly.entity_id
_entity_poly.type
_entity_poly.pdbx_seq_one_letter_code
_entity_poly.pdbx_strand_id
1 'polypeptide(L)'
;MANTTSRSTKLTQQRVLSLGIAVMVICCSNAVAQFPQVTELSTEAAINLHPKTPLNPDRLWLPPQHAKVAGLLLSAAHRALEHPDCAEVLYGGLNEFRTEREGTSFTVMCIKDARTTFNQVFHERDLIASEVRSPEEEAAARAEMERLRNLIQNPSGQRGTQTPGQMQDQQQQTPQATPQNQAAPTVF
;
A
#
# COMPACT_ATOMS: atom_id res chain seq x y z
N MET A 1 26.13 45.93 -7.15
CA MET A 1 27.06 45.45 -6.11
C MET A 1 26.75 46.18 -4.82
N ALA A 2 26.21 45.49 -3.80
CA ALA A 2 26.43 45.76 -2.38
C ALA A 2 25.58 44.78 -1.56
N ASN A 3 26.27 43.76 -1.04
CA ASN A 3 25.81 42.84 -0.01
C ASN A 3 25.68 43.57 1.32
N THR A 4 24.73 43.17 2.18
CA THR A 4 24.87 43.42 3.62
C THR A 4 24.27 42.27 4.41
N THR A 5 25.15 41.31 4.69
CA THR A 5 24.99 40.27 5.71
C THR A 5 25.23 40.89 7.07
N SER A 6 24.38 40.63 8.06
CA SER A 6 24.75 40.82 9.46
C SER A 6 24.16 39.68 10.32
N ARG A 7 25.03 38.70 10.59
CA ARG A 7 24.87 37.72 11.67
C ARG A 7 25.23 38.41 12.97
N SER A 8 24.35 38.33 13.97
CA SER A 8 24.69 38.67 15.35
C SER A 8 24.51 37.44 16.23
N THR A 9 25.65 36.92 16.67
CA THR A 9 25.86 35.90 17.70
C THR A 9 25.78 36.51 19.09
N LYS A 10 25.19 35.79 20.05
CA LYS A 10 25.49 35.79 21.51
C LYS A 10 24.64 34.66 22.12
N LEU A 11 25.18 33.49 22.45
CA LEU A 11 26.01 33.16 23.63
C LEU A 11 25.36 33.66 24.94
N THR A 12 24.99 32.75 25.85
CA THR A 12 25.37 32.78 27.30
C THR A 12 24.52 31.83 28.17
N GLN A 13 25.25 30.98 28.91
CA GLN A 13 24.99 30.29 30.20
C GLN A 13 23.81 29.29 30.34
N GLN A 14 23.97 28.05 30.81
CA GLN A 14 24.79 27.41 31.86
C GLN A 14 24.03 27.20 33.19
N ARG A 15 24.09 25.93 33.66
CA ARG A 15 23.70 25.36 34.98
C ARG A 15 22.17 25.25 35.18
N VAL A 16 21.63 24.20 35.79
CA VAL A 16 21.99 23.60 37.09
C VAL A 16 21.66 22.11 37.11
N LEU A 17 22.46 21.35 37.86
CA LEU A 17 22.32 19.94 38.17
C LEU A 17 21.04 19.65 38.99
N SER A 18 20.44 18.47 38.81
CA SER A 18 19.96 17.70 39.97
C SER A 18 19.99 16.21 39.68
N LEU A 19 20.98 15.54 40.25
CA LEU A 19 20.97 14.10 40.49
C LEU A 19 19.79 13.76 41.41
N GLY A 20 19.06 12.71 41.06
CA GLY A 20 18.06 12.09 41.93
C GLY A 20 18.10 10.58 41.78
N ILE A 21 19.22 9.95 42.19
CA ILE A 21 19.31 8.49 42.33
C ILE A 21 19.14 8.18 43.82
N ALA A 22 17.92 7.85 44.22
CA ALA A 22 17.65 7.26 45.52
C ALA A 22 17.87 5.75 45.40
N VAL A 23 19.03 5.28 45.87
CA VAL A 23 19.29 3.87 46.12
C VAL A 23 18.59 3.51 47.43
N MET A 24 17.48 2.77 47.35
CA MET A 24 16.83 2.17 48.52
C MET A 24 17.15 0.68 48.54
N VAL A 25 18.20 0.32 49.29
CA VAL A 25 18.48 -1.06 49.67
C VAL A 25 17.62 -1.37 50.90
N ILE A 26 16.63 -2.24 50.74
CA ILE A 26 15.96 -2.92 51.86
C ILE A 26 16.19 -4.42 51.66
N CYS A 27 17.04 -4.99 52.52
CA CYS A 27 17.05 -6.41 52.81
C CYS A 27 15.92 -6.71 53.80
N CYS A 28 15.12 -7.75 53.55
CA CYS A 28 14.74 -8.76 54.55
C CYS A 28 13.92 -9.89 53.90
N SER A 29 14.14 -11.09 54.45
CA SER A 29 13.93 -12.41 53.88
C SER A 29 12.49 -12.94 53.84
N ASN A 30 12.27 -13.85 52.89
CA ASN A 30 11.42 -15.06 52.91
C ASN A 30 10.02 -15.02 53.56
N ALA A 31 9.00 -15.12 52.71
CA ALA A 31 7.81 -15.93 53.00
C ALA A 31 7.20 -16.46 51.69
N VAL A 32 7.04 -17.78 51.64
CA VAL A 32 6.39 -18.57 50.58
C VAL A 32 4.88 -18.31 50.62
N ALA A 33 4.29 -17.95 49.47
CA ALA A 33 2.88 -18.19 49.20
C ALA A 33 2.64 -18.31 47.69
N GLN A 34 1.96 -19.39 47.33
CA GLN A 34 1.71 -19.92 46.01
C GLN A 34 0.43 -19.33 45.43
N PHE A 35 0.52 -18.66 44.28
CA PHE A 35 -0.60 -18.34 43.39
C PHE A 35 -0.11 -18.41 41.93
N PRO A 36 -0.88 -19.02 41.00
CA PRO A 36 -0.47 -19.09 39.60
C PRO A 36 -0.66 -17.71 38.95
N GLN A 37 0.44 -17.06 38.59
CA GLN A 37 0.40 -15.86 37.75
C GLN A 37 0.09 -16.25 36.31
N VAL A 38 -1.21 -16.24 35.99
CA VAL A 38 -1.64 -15.79 34.67
C VAL A 38 -1.59 -14.27 34.73
N THR A 39 -0.86 -13.66 33.79
CA THR A 39 -0.79 -12.24 33.41
C THR A 39 0.66 -11.74 33.46
N GLU A 40 1.36 -11.82 32.33
CA GLU A 40 2.19 -10.73 31.81
C GLU A 40 2.13 -10.77 30.28
N LEU A 41 0.95 -10.39 29.77
CA LEU A 41 0.86 -9.71 28.49
C LEU A 41 1.44 -8.30 28.73
N SER A 42 2.76 -8.13 28.59
CA SER A 42 3.39 -6.83 28.81
C SER A 42 4.52 -6.58 27.81
N THR A 43 4.16 -5.79 26.80
CA THR A 43 4.98 -4.67 26.33
C THR A 43 6.20 -4.99 25.46
N GLU A 44 5.99 -5.65 24.32
CA GLU A 44 6.95 -5.65 23.19
C GLU A 44 6.34 -5.05 21.91
N ALA A 45 5.46 -4.06 22.08
CA ALA A 45 4.92 -3.27 20.97
C ALA A 45 5.05 -1.77 21.26
N ALA A 46 6.21 -1.35 21.75
CA ALA A 46 6.65 0.02 21.51
C ALA A 46 7.08 0.11 20.04
N ILE A 47 6.10 0.13 19.14
CA ILE A 47 6.29 0.59 17.77
C ILE A 47 6.82 2.02 17.95
N ASN A 48 8.13 2.20 17.77
CA ASN A 48 8.77 3.50 17.70
C ASN A 48 8.22 4.18 16.44
N LEU A 49 7.01 4.73 16.54
CA LEU A 49 6.44 5.65 15.58
C LEU A 49 7.26 6.94 15.69
N HIS A 50 8.42 6.93 15.05
CA HIS A 50 9.08 8.19 14.72
C HIS A 50 8.06 9.03 13.95
N PRO A 51 7.84 10.29 14.35
CA PRO A 51 6.89 11.16 13.65
C PRO A 51 7.33 11.26 12.19
N LYS A 52 6.45 10.89 11.26
CA LYS A 52 6.74 10.95 9.82
C LYS A 52 6.78 12.41 9.37
N THR A 53 7.89 12.79 8.76
CA THR A 53 8.05 14.13 8.17
C THR A 53 7.23 14.21 6.87
N PRO A 54 6.47 15.30 6.64
CA PRO A 54 5.76 15.48 5.38
C PRO A 54 6.73 15.51 4.19
N LEU A 55 6.27 15.01 3.04
CA LEU A 55 7.09 14.96 1.84
C LEU A 55 7.44 16.38 1.36
N ASN A 56 8.73 16.61 1.11
CA ASN A 56 9.20 17.82 0.44
C ASN A 56 9.46 17.51 -1.05
N PRO A 57 8.73 18.14 -1.99
CA PRO A 57 8.86 17.85 -3.42
C PRO A 57 10.21 18.30 -4.01
N ASP A 58 10.91 19.27 -3.40
CA ASP A 58 12.21 19.76 -3.90
C ASP A 58 13.31 18.70 -3.78
N ARG A 59 13.09 17.65 -2.98
CA ARG A 59 13.99 16.50 -2.82
C ARG A 59 13.81 15.45 -3.90
N LEU A 60 12.78 15.58 -4.72
CA LEU A 60 12.50 14.71 -5.84
C LEU A 60 13.10 15.33 -7.08
N TRP A 61 14.01 14.61 -7.72
CA TRP A 61 14.70 15.11 -8.88
C TRP A 61 14.56 14.14 -10.06
N LEU A 62 14.26 14.70 -11.23
CA LEU A 62 14.24 13.98 -12.49
C LEU A 62 15.04 14.72 -13.56
N PRO A 63 15.67 13.97 -14.47
CA PRO A 63 16.21 14.55 -15.68
C PRO A 63 15.09 15.18 -16.54
N PRO A 64 15.36 16.28 -17.27
CA PRO A 64 14.34 16.95 -18.11
C PRO A 64 13.66 16.03 -19.13
N GLN A 65 14.40 15.06 -19.68
CA GLN A 65 13.86 14.09 -20.63
C GLN A 65 12.78 13.17 -20.03
N HIS A 66 12.73 13.04 -18.69
CA HIS A 66 11.77 12.23 -17.94
C HIS A 66 10.75 13.08 -17.17
N ALA A 67 10.58 14.37 -17.52
CA ALA A 67 9.62 15.25 -16.82
C ALA A 67 8.17 14.72 -16.86
N LYS A 68 7.81 13.90 -17.87
CA LYS A 68 6.48 13.28 -18.00
C LYS A 68 6.13 12.34 -16.84
N VAL A 69 7.12 11.74 -16.19
CA VAL A 69 6.92 10.78 -15.10
C VAL A 69 7.09 11.41 -13.71
N ALA A 70 7.10 12.74 -13.62
CA ALA A 70 7.21 13.46 -12.36
C ALA A 70 6.07 13.14 -11.38
N GLY A 71 4.84 12.97 -11.87
CA GLY A 71 3.71 12.54 -11.05
C GLY A 71 3.95 11.16 -10.43
N LEU A 72 4.47 10.21 -11.20
CA LEU A 72 4.78 8.87 -10.71
C LEU A 72 5.89 8.86 -9.67
N LEU A 73 6.91 9.72 -9.81
CA LEU A 73 7.94 9.88 -8.78
C LEU A 73 7.36 10.41 -7.47
N LEU A 74 6.42 11.37 -7.55
CA LEU A 74 5.73 11.89 -6.37
C LEU A 74 4.94 10.78 -5.67
N SER A 75 4.20 9.98 -6.43
CA SER A 75 3.45 8.85 -5.90
C SER A 75 4.35 7.76 -5.31
N ALA A 76 5.50 7.48 -5.95
CA ALA A 76 6.52 6.59 -5.39
C ALA A 76 7.03 7.11 -4.03
N ALA A 77 7.26 8.41 -3.90
CA ALA A 77 7.72 9.02 -2.66
C ALA A 77 6.65 8.99 -1.55
N HIS A 78 5.38 9.21 -1.88
CA HIS A 78 4.28 9.01 -0.93
C HIS A 78 4.20 7.54 -0.48
N ARG A 79 4.28 6.60 -1.42
CA ARG A 79 4.27 5.16 -1.10
C ARG A 79 5.46 4.74 -0.25
N ALA A 80 6.63 5.35 -0.46
CA ALA A 80 7.80 5.13 0.38
C ALA A 80 7.54 5.56 1.83
N LEU A 81 6.85 6.68 2.05
CA LEU A 81 6.45 7.15 3.38
C LEU A 81 5.40 6.27 4.04
N GLU A 82 4.67 5.41 3.33
CA GLU A 82 3.76 4.45 3.95
C GLU A 82 4.52 3.34 4.70
N HIS A 83 5.76 3.04 4.28
CA HIS A 83 6.60 2.03 4.91
C HIS A 83 6.81 2.34 6.42
N PRO A 84 6.70 1.34 7.33
CA PRO A 84 6.77 1.58 8.78
C PRO A 84 8.13 2.13 9.20
N ASP A 85 9.20 1.66 8.56
CA ASP A 85 10.56 2.11 8.83
C ASP A 85 10.93 3.43 8.13
N CYS A 86 10.08 4.02 7.27
CA CYS A 86 10.43 5.29 6.61
C CYS A 86 9.93 6.47 7.46
N ALA A 87 10.84 7.17 8.12
CA ALA A 87 10.52 8.39 8.88
C ALA A 87 10.47 9.63 7.97
N GLU A 88 11.40 9.73 7.00
CA GLU A 88 11.53 10.88 6.11
C GLU A 88 12.14 10.47 4.77
N VAL A 89 11.66 11.07 3.68
CA VAL A 89 12.26 10.92 2.34
C VAL A 89 13.36 11.97 2.16
N LEU A 90 14.60 11.49 1.97
CA LEU A 90 15.76 12.35 1.74
C LEU A 90 15.91 12.76 0.28
N TYR A 91 15.70 11.80 -0.61
CA TYR A 91 15.93 11.95 -2.03
C TYR A 91 15.09 10.94 -2.80
N GLY A 92 14.58 11.34 -3.95
CA GLY A 92 13.95 10.43 -4.89
C GLY A 92 14.34 10.79 -6.31
N GLY A 93 14.53 9.78 -7.16
CA GLY A 93 14.87 10.01 -8.56
C GLY A 93 14.73 8.76 -9.42
N LEU A 94 15.05 8.92 -10.70
CA LEU A 94 15.03 7.83 -11.66
C LEU A 94 16.17 6.83 -11.37
N ASN A 95 15.87 5.55 -11.42
CA ASN A 95 16.87 4.49 -11.37
C ASN A 95 17.29 4.12 -12.79
N GLU A 96 18.33 4.77 -13.31
CA GLU A 96 18.79 4.59 -14.69
C GLU A 96 19.18 3.13 -14.98
N PHE A 97 19.91 2.48 -14.05
CA PHE A 97 20.39 1.11 -14.21
C PHE A 97 19.27 0.08 -14.40
N ARG A 98 18.17 0.23 -13.67
CA ARG A 98 17.00 -0.66 -13.80
C ARG A 98 16.10 -0.22 -14.95
N THR A 99 16.01 1.08 -15.20
CA THR A 99 15.18 1.64 -16.28
C THR A 99 15.55 1.09 -17.64
N GLU A 100 16.84 0.93 -17.92
CA GLU A 100 17.31 0.35 -19.19
C GLU A 100 16.92 -1.12 -19.41
N ARG A 101 16.69 -1.89 -18.33
CA ARG A 101 16.47 -3.35 -18.41
C ARG A 101 15.02 -3.76 -18.18
N GLU A 102 14.36 -3.09 -17.23
CA GLU A 102 13.07 -3.51 -16.66
C GLU A 102 11.96 -2.47 -16.90
N GLY A 103 12.28 -1.35 -17.57
CA GLY A 103 11.40 -0.20 -17.76
C GLY A 103 11.48 0.80 -16.61
N THR A 104 10.84 1.96 -16.76
CA THR A 104 10.96 3.11 -15.85
C THR A 104 10.82 2.69 -14.39
N SER A 105 11.83 3.02 -13.60
CA SER A 105 11.87 2.72 -12.17
C SER A 105 12.42 3.90 -11.40
N PHE A 106 11.97 4.03 -10.16
CA PHE A 106 12.32 5.12 -9.27
C PHE A 106 12.96 4.56 -8.02
N THR A 107 14.02 5.21 -7.55
CA THR A 107 14.64 4.92 -6.25
C THR A 107 14.29 6.06 -5.30
N VAL A 108 13.75 5.71 -4.14
CA VAL A 108 13.46 6.65 -3.05
C VAL A 108 14.30 6.26 -1.83
N MET A 109 15.11 7.20 -1.35
CA MET A 109 15.94 7.02 -0.17
C MET A 109 15.22 7.55 1.07
N CYS A 110 14.97 6.65 2.02
CA CYS A 110 14.33 6.92 3.30
C CYS A 110 15.36 6.96 4.43
N ILE A 111 15.11 7.81 5.43
CA ILE A 111 15.70 7.70 6.77
C ILE A 111 14.88 6.70 7.57
N LYS A 112 15.57 5.75 8.21
CA LYS A 112 14.98 4.85 9.20
C LYS A 112 15.11 5.40 10.60
N ASP A 113 16.35 5.68 11.01
CA ASP A 113 16.69 6.31 12.28
C ASP A 113 17.70 7.45 12.03
N ALA A 114 18.07 8.22 13.05
CA ALA A 114 18.99 9.36 12.95
C ALA A 114 20.36 9.06 12.30
N ARG A 115 20.71 7.79 12.07
CA ARG A 115 21.98 7.35 11.48
C ARG A 115 21.83 6.36 10.31
N THR A 116 20.63 5.88 10.04
CA THR A 116 20.41 4.76 9.11
C THR A 116 19.49 5.19 7.98
N THR A 117 19.87 4.85 6.75
CA THR A 117 19.07 5.08 5.56
C THR A 117 18.88 3.78 4.80
N PHE A 118 17.82 3.71 4.02
CA PHE A 118 17.55 2.59 3.14
C PHE A 118 16.88 3.06 1.85
N ASN A 119 17.05 2.29 0.79
CA ASN A 119 16.48 2.58 -0.51
C ASN A 119 15.27 1.70 -0.77
N GLN A 120 14.18 2.31 -1.22
CA GLN A 120 13.03 1.62 -1.80
C GLN A 120 13.03 1.84 -3.31
N VAL A 121 12.71 0.80 -4.07
CA VAL A 121 12.65 0.86 -5.54
C VAL A 121 11.23 0.56 -5.98
N PHE A 122 10.68 1.42 -6.82
CA PHE A 122 9.33 1.31 -7.36
C PHE A 122 9.37 1.27 -8.89
N HIS A 123 8.63 0.35 -9.51
CA HIS A 123 8.48 0.33 -10.95
C HIS A 123 7.24 1.09 -11.38
N GLU A 124 7.28 1.75 -12.54
CA GLU A 124 6.16 2.50 -13.12
C GLU A 124 4.87 1.67 -13.19
N ARG A 125 4.96 0.41 -13.64
CA ARG A 125 3.81 -0.51 -13.72
C ARG A 125 3.09 -0.73 -12.38
N ASP A 126 3.83 -0.73 -11.28
CA ASP A 126 3.30 -1.00 -9.93
C ASP A 126 2.67 0.25 -9.32
N LEU A 127 3.11 1.44 -9.77
CA LEU A 127 2.59 2.73 -9.34
C LEU A 127 1.30 3.07 -10.08
N ILE A 128 1.24 2.86 -11.39
CA ILE A 128 0.04 3.08 -12.21
C ILE A 128 -1.12 2.21 -11.70
N ALA A 129 -0.86 0.93 -11.39
CA ALA A 129 -1.89 0.03 -10.88
C ALA A 129 -2.49 0.49 -9.53
N SER A 130 -1.73 1.26 -8.75
CA SER A 130 -2.14 1.75 -7.43
C SER A 130 -2.92 3.08 -7.52
N GLU A 131 -2.64 3.91 -8.53
CA GLU A 131 -3.37 5.17 -8.76
C GLU A 131 -4.75 4.96 -9.41
N VAL A 132 -4.94 3.86 -10.14
CA VAL A 132 -6.14 3.59 -10.94
C VAL A 132 -7.39 3.24 -10.11
N ARG A 133 -7.31 3.18 -8.78
CA ARG A 133 -8.50 2.95 -7.94
C ARG A 133 -8.57 3.96 -6.81
N SER A 134 -9.39 4.98 -7.01
CA SER A 134 -9.86 5.75 -5.87
C SER A 134 -10.68 4.82 -4.95
N PRO A 135 -10.65 5.01 -3.62
CA PRO A 135 -11.42 4.19 -2.69
C PRO A 135 -12.93 4.23 -2.98
N GLU A 136 -13.43 5.34 -3.55
CA GLU A 136 -14.82 5.47 -4.00
C GLU A 136 -15.12 4.58 -5.21
N GLU A 137 -14.21 4.52 -6.18
CA GLU A 137 -14.35 3.73 -7.40
C GLU A 137 -14.19 2.23 -7.12
N GLU A 138 -13.36 1.86 -6.14
CA GLU A 138 -13.28 0.48 -5.65
C GLU A 138 -14.55 0.07 -4.88
N ALA A 139 -15.11 0.97 -4.06
CA ALA A 139 -16.40 0.74 -3.41
C ALA A 139 -17.53 0.59 -4.43
N ALA A 140 -17.56 1.44 -5.47
CA ALA A 140 -18.52 1.36 -6.57
C ALA A 140 -18.37 0.07 -7.38
N ALA A 141 -17.14 -0.32 -7.75
CA ALA A 141 -16.87 -1.57 -8.45
C ALA A 141 -17.27 -2.80 -7.61
N ARG A 142 -17.06 -2.75 -6.28
CA ARG A 142 -17.48 -3.80 -5.37
C ARG A 142 -18.99 -3.89 -5.25
N ALA A 143 -19.68 -2.74 -5.15
CA ALA A 143 -21.14 -2.69 -5.14
C ALA A 143 -21.74 -3.22 -6.45
N GLU A 144 -21.13 -2.91 -7.58
CA GLU A 144 -21.57 -3.40 -8.89
C GLU A 144 -21.32 -4.90 -9.06
N MET A 145 -20.16 -5.42 -8.62
CA MET A 145 -19.94 -6.87 -8.60
C MET A 145 -20.94 -7.61 -7.72
N GLU A 146 -21.33 -7.03 -6.58
CA GLU A 146 -22.33 -7.61 -5.70
C GLU A 146 -23.72 -7.59 -6.35
N ARG A 147 -24.07 -6.50 -7.03
CA ARG A 147 -25.29 -6.42 -7.85
C ARG A 147 -25.32 -7.52 -8.92
N LEU A 148 -24.23 -7.70 -9.65
CA LEU A 148 -24.10 -8.72 -10.70
C LEU A 148 -24.17 -10.14 -10.13
N ARG A 149 -23.59 -10.41 -8.96
CA ARG A 149 -23.72 -11.70 -8.27
C ARG A 149 -25.16 -12.01 -7.90
N ASN A 150 -25.90 -11.03 -7.39
CA ASN A 150 -27.32 -11.20 -7.04
C ASN A 150 -28.20 -11.50 -8.27
N LEU A 151 -27.87 -10.93 -9.43
CA LEU A 151 -28.54 -11.23 -10.71
C LEU A 151 -28.29 -12.66 -11.20
N ILE A 152 -27.08 -13.19 -11.00
CA ILE A 152 -26.72 -14.55 -11.44
C ILE A 152 -27.25 -15.62 -10.47
N GLN A 153 -27.24 -15.35 -9.16
CA GLN A 153 -27.74 -16.29 -8.15
C GLN A 153 -29.28 -16.38 -8.12
N ASN A 154 -29.99 -15.35 -8.58
CA ASN A 154 -31.45 -15.38 -8.76
C ASN A 154 -31.85 -15.32 -10.25
N PRO A 155 -31.70 -16.40 -11.03
CA PRO A 155 -32.21 -16.46 -12.40
C PRO A 155 -33.74 -16.54 -12.50
N SER A 156 -34.46 -16.49 -11.38
CA SER A 156 -35.92 -16.71 -11.30
C SER A 156 -36.64 -15.47 -10.75
N GLY A 157 -36.92 -14.50 -11.61
CA GLY A 157 -37.70 -13.31 -11.23
C GLY A 157 -38.32 -12.52 -12.39
N GLN A 158 -37.82 -12.65 -13.61
CA GLN A 158 -38.42 -12.02 -14.81
C GLN A 158 -39.22 -13.02 -15.66
N ARG A 159 -39.97 -13.91 -15.03
CA ARG A 159 -40.95 -14.75 -15.73
C ARG A 159 -42.21 -14.90 -14.89
N GLY A 160 -43.11 -13.92 -14.95
CA GLY A 160 -44.51 -14.13 -14.57
C GLY A 160 -45.25 -12.93 -13.99
N THR A 161 -46.05 -12.28 -14.85
CA THR A 161 -47.47 -11.86 -14.62
C THR A 161 -47.99 -11.43 -16.01
N GLN A 162 -48.42 -12.37 -16.86
CA GLN A 162 -49.77 -12.93 -17.01
C GLN A 162 -50.82 -11.98 -17.63
N THR A 163 -51.19 -12.26 -18.88
CA THR A 163 -52.57 -12.11 -19.39
C THR A 163 -52.97 -13.45 -20.02
N PRO A 164 -54.13 -14.04 -19.68
CA PRO A 164 -54.51 -15.37 -20.14
C PRO A 164 -55.38 -15.31 -21.41
N GLY A 165 -55.12 -16.24 -22.33
CA GLY A 165 -56.07 -16.62 -23.38
C GLY A 165 -55.54 -16.45 -24.80
N GLN A 166 -54.97 -17.52 -25.37
CA GLN A 166 -55.43 -18.13 -26.63
C GLN A 166 -54.65 -19.41 -26.90
N MET A 167 -55.40 -20.47 -27.19
CA MET A 167 -54.94 -21.80 -27.60
C MET A 167 -54.61 -21.83 -29.11
N GLN A 168 -53.93 -22.93 -29.51
CA GLN A 168 -53.89 -23.55 -30.85
C GLN A 168 -52.88 -22.95 -31.86
N ASP A 169 -52.12 -23.71 -32.65
CA ASP A 169 -52.10 -25.15 -32.93
C ASP A 169 -50.77 -25.55 -33.64
N GLN A 170 -50.38 -26.82 -33.44
CA GLN A 170 -49.73 -27.76 -34.38
C GLN A 170 -48.30 -27.64 -34.97
N GLN A 171 -47.57 -28.77 -34.77
CA GLN A 171 -46.77 -29.57 -35.74
C GLN A 171 -45.38 -29.03 -36.16
N GLN A 172 -44.29 -29.82 -36.34
CA GLN A 172 -44.16 -31.24 -36.69
C GLN A 172 -42.70 -31.76 -36.50
N GLN A 173 -42.58 -33.02 -36.03
CA GLN A 173 -41.62 -34.08 -36.42
C GLN A 173 -40.08 -33.96 -36.22
N THR A 174 -39.58 -34.84 -35.33
CA THR A 174 -38.30 -35.60 -35.43
C THR A 174 -38.23 -36.44 -36.73
N PRO A 175 -37.03 -36.72 -37.26
CA PRO A 175 -36.37 -37.98 -36.91
C PRO A 175 -34.84 -37.90 -36.68
N GLN A 176 -34.44 -38.73 -35.73
CA GLN A 176 -33.11 -39.20 -35.37
C GLN A 176 -32.43 -39.96 -36.52
N ALA A 177 -31.17 -39.64 -36.83
CA ALA A 177 -30.23 -40.56 -37.47
C ALA A 177 -28.78 -40.14 -37.16
N THR A 178 -28.07 -40.97 -36.39
CA THR A 178 -26.60 -40.99 -36.31
C THR A 178 -26.13 -42.22 -37.09
N PRO A 179 -25.01 -42.18 -37.80
CA PRO A 179 -23.86 -42.91 -37.29
C PRO A 179 -22.48 -42.27 -37.52
N GLN A 180 -21.62 -42.49 -36.52
CA GLN A 180 -20.16 -42.75 -36.48
C GLN A 180 -19.22 -42.52 -37.69
N ASN A 181 -17.94 -42.28 -37.33
CA ASN A 181 -16.65 -42.26 -38.08
C ASN A 181 -16.14 -40.86 -38.46
N GLN A 182 -14.85 -40.47 -38.30
CA GLN A 182 -13.62 -41.18 -37.91
C GLN A 182 -12.52 -40.15 -37.54
N ALA A 183 -11.44 -40.65 -36.93
CA ALA A 183 -10.25 -39.97 -36.40
C ALA A 183 -9.42 -39.06 -37.34
N ALA A 184 -8.96 -37.92 -36.79
CA ALA A 184 -7.56 -37.46 -36.56
C ALA A 184 -6.48 -37.48 -37.70
N PRO A 185 -5.25 -36.95 -37.51
CA PRO A 185 -4.70 -35.75 -38.17
C PRO A 185 -3.50 -36.04 -39.12
N THR A 186 -3.08 -35.06 -39.96
CA THR A 186 -1.79 -35.13 -40.67
C THR A 186 -1.06 -33.78 -40.66
N VAL A 187 0.21 -33.90 -40.26
CA VAL A 187 1.32 -32.95 -40.20
C VAL A 187 1.70 -32.41 -41.58
N PHE A 188 2.06 -31.14 -41.65
CA PHE A 188 3.13 -30.63 -42.52
C PHE A 188 3.87 -29.50 -41.81
#